data_AF-A0A2D7TSA0-F1
#
_entry.id   AF-A0A2D7TSA0-F1
#
_cell.length_a   1.000
_cell.length_b   1.000
_cell.length_c   1.000
_cell.angle_alpha   90.00
_cell.angle_beta   90.00
_cell.angle_gamma   90.00
#
_symmetry.space_group_name_H-M   'P 1'
#
loop_
_entity.id
_entity.type
_entity.pdbx_description
1 polymer ?
#
loop_
_entity_poly.entity_id
_entity_poly.type
_entity_poly.pdbx_seq_one_letter_code
_entity_poly.pdbx_strand_id
1 'polypeptide(L)'
;MMQKSTIALITQSLEYFAAHHGDPYARAYQALYAHDAAYEALFVLDSDEGLRRNMMRTTLEIIANYLDDPDAAANRIIGARMSHIPYGIETDFDVFFEITRTVISAGCSDIWTPDHHAAWTQMLTDFKAARLA
;
A
#
# COMPACT_ATOMS: atom_id res chain seq x y z
N MET A 1 -16.27 13.02 1.88
CA MET A 1 -16.93 11.69 1.87
C MET A 1 -16.54 10.98 0.58
N MET A 2 -15.84 9.85 0.66
CA MET A 2 -15.43 9.07 -0.51
C MET A 2 -16.67 8.55 -1.26
N GLN A 3 -16.61 8.51 -2.60
CA GLN A 3 -17.71 7.98 -3.39
C GLN A 3 -17.86 6.47 -3.13
N LYS A 4 -19.11 6.00 -2.96
CA LYS A 4 -19.41 4.57 -2.76
C LYS A 4 -18.84 3.68 -3.87
N SER A 5 -18.75 4.20 -5.09
CA SER A 5 -18.12 3.53 -6.24
C SER A 5 -16.61 3.29 -6.04
N THR A 6 -15.88 4.26 -5.48
CA THR A 6 -14.45 4.14 -5.17
C THR A 6 -14.19 3.01 -4.18
N ILE A 7 -14.97 2.96 -3.09
CA ILE A 7 -14.86 1.90 -2.08
C ILE A 7 -15.06 0.54 -2.71
N ALA A 8 -16.16 0.38 -3.47
CA ALA A 8 -16.51 -0.90 -4.09
C ALA A 8 -15.42 -1.44 -5.03
N LEU A 9 -14.77 -0.59 -5.82
CA LEU A 9 -13.73 -1.01 -6.77
C LEU A 9 -12.44 -1.45 -6.07
N ILE A 10 -12.02 -0.75 -5.00
CA ILE A 10 -10.84 -1.14 -4.23
C ILE A 10 -11.13 -2.46 -3.50
N THR A 11 -12.28 -2.57 -2.83
CA THR A 11 -12.71 -3.82 -2.18
C THR A 11 -12.75 -4.98 -3.16
N GLN A 12 -13.41 -4.81 -4.32
CA GLN A 12 -13.50 -5.85 -5.35
C GLN A 12 -12.11 -6.33 -5.79
N SER A 13 -11.17 -5.41 -6.01
CA SER A 13 -9.81 -5.78 -6.41
C SER A 13 -9.03 -6.51 -5.31
N LEU A 14 -9.20 -6.14 -4.03
CA LEU A 14 -8.55 -6.81 -2.91
C LEU A 14 -9.12 -8.21 -2.68
N GLU A 15 -10.45 -8.35 -2.72
CA GLU A 15 -11.13 -9.65 -2.58
C GLU A 15 -10.78 -10.60 -3.73
N TYR A 16 -10.79 -10.11 -4.97
CA TYR A 16 -10.39 -10.91 -6.13
C TYR A 16 -8.94 -11.36 -6.01
N PHE A 17 -8.02 -10.45 -5.66
CA PHE A 17 -6.61 -10.81 -5.50
C PHE A 17 -6.42 -11.87 -4.43
N ALA A 18 -7.03 -11.69 -3.25
CA ALA A 18 -6.95 -12.64 -2.15
C ALA A 18 -7.47 -14.03 -2.54
N ALA A 19 -8.60 -14.08 -3.27
CA ALA A 19 -9.21 -15.34 -3.70
C ALA A 19 -8.36 -16.12 -4.72
N HIS A 20 -7.58 -15.44 -5.56
CA HIS A 20 -6.83 -16.08 -6.65
C HIS A 20 -5.33 -16.22 -6.37
N HIS A 21 -4.75 -15.32 -5.57
CA HIS A 21 -3.30 -15.21 -5.39
C HIS A 21 -2.85 -15.25 -3.92
N GLY A 22 -3.78 -15.13 -2.97
CA GLY A 22 -3.49 -15.11 -1.54
C GLY A 22 -2.77 -13.83 -1.08
N ASP A 23 -1.76 -14.00 -0.23
CA ASP A 23 -0.99 -12.89 0.35
C ASP A 23 -0.08 -12.22 -0.71
N PRO A 24 -0.13 -10.87 -0.88
CA PRO A 24 0.74 -10.15 -1.82
C PRO A 24 2.19 -10.01 -1.36
N TYR A 25 2.54 -10.36 -0.11
CA TYR A 25 3.85 -10.12 0.52
C TYR A 25 5.04 -10.39 -0.39
N ALA A 26 5.17 -11.62 -0.91
CA ALA A 26 6.34 -12.01 -1.70
C ALA A 26 6.47 -11.18 -2.99
N ARG A 27 5.33 -10.91 -3.65
CA ARG A 27 5.29 -10.11 -4.90
C ARG A 27 5.58 -8.63 -4.63
N ALA A 28 5.10 -8.10 -3.50
CA ALA A 28 5.36 -6.71 -3.10
C ALA A 28 6.84 -6.47 -2.80
N TYR A 29 7.49 -7.34 -2.04
CA TYR A 29 8.93 -7.20 -1.76
C TYR A 29 9.80 -7.46 -2.99
N GLN A 30 9.43 -8.43 -3.83
CA GLN A 30 10.11 -8.61 -5.12
C GLN A 30 10.02 -7.34 -5.99
N ALA A 31 8.85 -6.71 -6.04
CA ALA A 31 8.65 -5.46 -6.79
C ALA A 31 9.39 -4.27 -6.14
N LEU A 32 9.49 -4.21 -4.81
CA LEU A 32 10.27 -3.20 -4.08
C LEU A 32 11.75 -3.28 -4.41
N TYR A 33 12.34 -4.47 -4.36
CA TYR A 33 13.76 -4.65 -4.64
C TYR A 33 14.09 -4.51 -6.13
N ALA A 34 13.13 -4.84 -7.01
CA ALA A 34 13.26 -4.54 -8.43
C ALA A 34 13.16 -3.03 -8.72
N HIS A 35 12.43 -2.27 -7.91
CA HIS A 35 12.34 -0.81 -8.01
C HIS A 35 13.65 -0.14 -7.58
N ASP A 36 14.20 -0.54 -6.42
CA ASP A 36 15.55 -0.17 -5.99
C ASP A 36 16.12 -1.24 -5.06
N ALA A 37 17.24 -1.85 -5.46
CA ALA A 37 17.91 -2.89 -4.68
C ALA A 37 18.48 -2.35 -3.35
N ALA A 38 18.66 -1.03 -3.20
CA ALA A 38 19.11 -0.43 -1.95
C ALA A 38 18.12 -0.66 -0.79
N TYR A 39 16.83 -0.89 -1.09
CA TYR A 39 15.84 -1.22 -0.06
C TYR A 39 16.15 -2.53 0.68
N GLU A 40 16.86 -3.49 0.06
CA GLU A 40 17.25 -4.74 0.73
C GLU A 40 18.12 -4.47 1.95
N ALA A 41 19.01 -3.47 1.88
CA ALA A 41 19.94 -3.13 2.94
C ALA A 41 19.24 -2.59 4.20
N LEU A 42 18.05 -1.98 4.05
CA LEU A 42 17.26 -1.48 5.19
C LEU A 42 16.71 -2.62 6.06
N PHE A 43 16.66 -3.84 5.52
CA PHE A 43 16.13 -5.02 6.21
C PHE A 43 17.23 -5.99 6.67
N VAL A 44 18.50 -5.57 6.72
CA VAL A 44 19.63 -6.44 7.08
C VAL A 44 19.52 -7.09 8.46
N LEU A 45 18.84 -6.42 9.40
CA LEU A 45 18.59 -6.95 10.76
C LEU A 45 17.29 -7.76 10.87
N ASP A 46 16.44 -7.75 9.84
CA ASP A 46 15.13 -8.42 9.81
C ASP A 46 15.25 -9.89 9.37
N SER A 47 16.02 -10.67 10.12
CA SER A 47 16.39 -12.05 9.76
C SER A 47 15.22 -13.05 9.74
N ASP A 48 14.14 -12.78 10.48
CA ASP A 48 12.93 -13.60 10.55
C ASP A 48 11.78 -13.05 9.70
N GLU A 49 12.03 -11.99 8.92
CA GLU A 49 11.05 -11.26 8.11
C GLU A 49 9.92 -10.60 8.94
N GLY A 50 10.05 -10.52 10.26
CA GLY A 50 9.01 -10.00 11.14
C GLY A 50 8.66 -8.54 10.85
N LEU A 51 9.66 -7.68 10.64
CA LEU A 51 9.48 -6.28 10.27
C LEU A 51 8.81 -6.18 8.91
N ARG A 52 9.29 -6.94 7.92
CA ARG A 52 8.74 -6.89 6.56
C ARG A 52 7.29 -7.34 6.50
N ARG A 53 6.93 -8.41 7.23
CA ARG A 53 5.56 -8.91 7.35
C ARG A 53 4.67 -7.92 8.09
N ASN A 54 5.18 -7.27 9.13
CA ASN A 54 4.46 -6.21 9.81
C ASN A 54 4.19 -5.02 8.86
N MET A 55 5.18 -4.59 8.09
CA MET A 55 5.02 -3.49 7.12
C MET A 55 3.93 -3.81 6.09
N MET A 56 3.94 -5.01 5.50
CA MET A 56 2.89 -5.44 4.56
C MET A 56 1.51 -5.46 5.20
N ARG A 57 1.38 -6.05 6.40
CA ARG A 57 0.11 -6.05 7.15
C ARG A 57 -0.37 -4.63 7.41
N THR A 58 0.48 -3.75 7.93
CA THR A 58 0.12 -2.36 8.23
C THR A 58 -0.29 -1.60 6.97
N THR A 59 0.37 -1.83 5.83
CA THR A 59 -0.05 -1.27 4.53
C THR A 59 -1.46 -1.70 4.16
N LEU A 60 -1.79 -2.99 4.27
CA LEU A 60 -3.14 -3.50 3.99
C LEU A 60 -4.17 -2.98 4.99
N GLU A 61 -3.82 -2.88 6.27
CA GLU A 61 -4.68 -2.30 7.30
C GLU A 61 -4.96 -0.81 7.04
N ILE A 62 -3.97 -0.03 6.60
CA ILE A 62 -4.19 1.39 6.25
C ILE A 62 -5.14 1.50 5.06
N ILE A 63 -4.98 0.65 4.04
CA ILE A 63 -5.90 0.59 2.89
C ILE A 63 -7.30 0.21 3.36
N ALA A 64 -7.44 -0.82 4.20
CA ALA A 64 -8.74 -1.24 4.73
C ALA A 64 -9.41 -0.14 5.59
N ASN A 65 -8.64 0.54 6.45
CA ASN A 65 -9.14 1.67 7.24
C ASN A 65 -9.58 2.81 6.33
N TYR A 66 -8.88 3.09 5.24
CA TYR A 66 -9.28 4.16 4.31
C TYR A 66 -10.67 3.90 3.70
N LEU A 67 -11.03 2.63 3.47
CA LEU A 67 -12.34 2.25 2.94
C LEU A 67 -13.49 2.47 3.93
N ASP A 68 -13.19 2.55 5.23
CA ASP A 68 -14.16 2.76 6.31
C ASP A 68 -14.14 4.21 6.85
N ASP A 69 -12.95 4.68 7.24
CA ASP A 69 -12.67 6.00 7.80
C ASP A 69 -11.38 6.60 7.19
N PRO A 70 -11.51 7.42 6.13
CA PRO A 70 -10.38 8.09 5.48
C PRO A 70 -9.56 9.00 6.42
N ASP A 71 -10.19 9.62 7.42
CA ASP A 71 -9.50 10.53 8.34
C ASP A 71 -8.62 9.72 9.32
N ALA A 72 -9.13 8.59 9.81
CA ALA A 72 -8.34 7.66 10.60
C ALA A 72 -7.15 7.09 9.80
N ALA A 73 -7.35 6.76 8.53
CA ALA A 73 -6.27 6.30 7.65
C ALA A 73 -5.20 7.39 7.43
N ALA A 74 -5.63 8.65 7.20
CA ALA A 74 -4.71 9.78 7.07
C ALA A 74 -3.84 9.97 8.32
N ASN A 75 -4.43 9.89 9.51
CA ASN A 75 -3.68 9.98 10.77
C ASN A 75 -2.65 8.84 10.93
N ARG A 76 -3.00 7.62 10.52
CA ARG A 76 -2.05 6.48 10.52
C ARG A 76 -0.89 6.71 9.56
N ILE A 77 -1.16 7.28 8.38
CA ILE A 77 -0.12 7.59 7.38
C ILE A 77 0.84 8.64 7.91
N ILE A 78 0.34 9.70 8.54
CA ILE A 78 1.18 10.74 9.15
C ILE A 78 2.14 10.10 10.18
N GLY A 79 1.62 9.29 11.10
CA GLY A 79 2.44 8.61 12.11
C GLY A 79 3.44 7.61 11.52
N ALA A 80 3.01 6.83 10.52
CA ALA A 80 3.88 5.89 9.81
C ALA A 80 5.02 6.64 9.10
N ARG A 81 4.73 7.73 8.39
CA ARG A 81 5.74 8.55 7.71
C ARG A 81 6.78 9.08 8.69
N MET A 82 6.36 9.58 9.85
CA MET A 82 7.30 10.06 10.89
C MET A 82 8.22 8.95 11.40
N SER A 83 7.71 7.72 11.51
CA SER A 83 8.50 6.57 11.94
C SER A 83 9.53 6.11 10.91
N HIS A 84 9.42 6.58 9.66
CA HIS A 84 10.32 6.24 8.56
C HIS A 84 11.48 7.25 8.37
N ILE A 85 11.36 8.45 8.95
CA ILE A 85 12.39 9.51 8.90
C ILE A 85 13.76 9.01 9.40
N PRO A 86 13.89 8.31 10.55
CA PRO A 86 15.19 7.85 11.04
C PRO A 86 15.91 6.87 10.11
N TYR A 87 15.19 6.25 9.19
CA TYR A 87 15.74 5.31 8.20
C TYR A 87 16.04 5.99 6.85
N GLY A 88 15.92 7.33 6.77
CA GLY A 88 16.14 8.10 5.54
C GLY A 88 15.00 8.00 4.52
N ILE A 89 13.84 7.49 4.93
CA ILE A 89 12.68 7.32 4.05
C ILE A 89 11.70 8.47 4.29
N GLU A 90 11.88 9.55 3.53
CA GLU A 90 11.05 10.76 3.62
C GLU A 90 10.20 10.96 2.36
N THR A 91 10.87 11.15 1.23
CA THR A 91 10.24 11.36 -0.09
C THR A 91 9.63 10.08 -0.64
N ASP A 92 10.24 8.94 -0.28
CA ASP A 92 9.95 7.65 -0.91
C ASP A 92 8.98 6.80 -0.09
N PHE A 93 8.47 7.33 1.03
CA PHE A 93 7.52 6.62 1.89
C PHE A 93 6.31 6.06 1.11
N ASP A 94 5.81 6.82 0.13
CA ASP A 94 4.62 6.47 -0.64
C ASP A 94 4.87 5.32 -1.64
N VAL A 95 6.13 5.00 -1.96
CA VAL A 95 6.53 3.99 -2.96
C VAL A 95 5.94 2.62 -2.67
N PHE A 96 5.89 2.20 -1.39
CA PHE A 96 5.39 0.87 -1.07
C PHE A 96 3.87 0.73 -1.29
N PHE A 97 3.11 1.81 -1.14
CA PHE A 97 1.69 1.83 -1.51
C PHE A 97 1.50 1.78 -3.04
N GLU A 98 2.35 2.47 -3.80
CA GLU A 98 2.34 2.42 -5.27
C GLU A 98 2.71 1.02 -5.80
N ILE A 99 3.69 0.36 -5.18
CA ILE A 99 4.04 -1.05 -5.44
C ILE A 99 2.87 -1.96 -5.11
N THR A 100 2.22 -1.76 -3.97
CA THR A 100 1.05 -2.57 -3.56
C THR A 100 -0.05 -2.47 -4.61
N ARG A 101 -0.40 -1.26 -5.08
CA ARG A 101 -1.36 -1.09 -6.19
C ARG A 101 -0.91 -1.86 -7.44
N THR A 102 0.38 -1.77 -7.80
CA THR A 102 0.92 -2.42 -9.00
C THR A 102 0.83 -3.95 -8.93
N VAL A 103 1.11 -4.52 -7.76
CA VAL A 103 0.96 -5.96 -7.52
C VAL A 103 -0.50 -6.39 -7.62
N ILE A 104 -1.40 -5.66 -6.96
CA ILE A 104 -2.84 -5.95 -6.99
C ILE A 104 -3.38 -5.83 -8.42
N SER A 105 -3.05 -4.75 -9.15
CA SER A 105 -3.56 -4.55 -10.50
C SER A 105 -3.09 -5.63 -11.47
N ALA A 106 -1.84 -6.07 -11.37
CA ALA A 106 -1.32 -7.17 -12.17
C ALA A 106 -2.05 -8.50 -11.88
N GLY A 107 -2.28 -8.81 -10.60
CA GLY A 107 -3.03 -10.00 -10.19
C GLY A 107 -4.52 -9.96 -10.54
N CYS A 108 -5.08 -8.77 -10.72
CA CYS A 108 -6.49 -8.53 -11.03
C CYS A 108 -6.73 -8.22 -12.51
N SER A 109 -5.79 -8.52 -13.41
CA SER A 109 -5.88 -8.14 -14.83
C SER A 109 -7.18 -8.55 -15.53
N ASP A 110 -7.80 -9.66 -15.12
CA ASP A 110 -9.10 -10.13 -15.65
C ASP A 110 -10.28 -9.19 -15.32
N ILE A 111 -10.21 -8.46 -14.20
CA ILE A 111 -11.27 -7.56 -13.73
C ILE A 111 -10.86 -6.09 -13.74
N TRP A 112 -9.58 -5.79 -13.96
CA TRP A 112 -9.04 -4.45 -13.77
C TRP A 112 -9.46 -3.51 -14.90
N THR A 113 -10.18 -2.45 -14.55
CA THR A 113 -10.70 -1.43 -15.48
C THR A 113 -10.08 -0.06 -15.22
N PRO A 114 -10.30 0.93 -16.12
CA PRO A 114 -9.92 2.32 -15.83
C PRO A 114 -10.51 2.87 -14.53
N ASP A 115 -11.71 2.43 -14.14
CA ASP A 115 -12.34 2.86 -12.89
C ASP A 115 -11.60 2.32 -11.66
N HIS A 116 -11.13 1.06 -11.70
CA HIS A 116 -10.27 0.52 -10.65
C HIS A 116 -8.99 1.35 -10.51
N HIS A 117 -8.35 1.66 -11.64
CA HIS A 117 -7.16 2.49 -11.65
C HIS A 117 -7.43 3.88 -11.05
N ALA A 118 -8.54 4.52 -11.41
CA ALA A 118 -8.92 5.83 -10.88
C ALA A 118 -9.18 5.78 -9.38
N ALA A 119 -9.90 4.75 -8.89
CA ALA A 119 -10.19 4.57 -7.48
C ALA A 119 -8.91 4.42 -6.64
N TRP A 120 -7.99 3.56 -7.05
CA TRP A 120 -6.70 3.39 -6.39
C TRP A 120 -5.84 4.66 -6.47
N THR A 121 -5.86 5.36 -7.61
CA THR A 121 -5.11 6.61 -7.77
C THR A 121 -5.62 7.71 -6.84
N GLN A 122 -6.93 7.80 -6.62
CA GLN A 122 -7.50 8.73 -5.65
C GLN A 122 -7.02 8.42 -4.23
N MET A 123 -7.08 7.15 -3.80
CA MET A 123 -6.58 6.74 -2.49
C MET A 123 -5.10 7.10 -2.29
N LEU A 124 -4.25 6.78 -3.27
CA LEU A 124 -2.82 7.12 -3.21
C LEU A 124 -2.58 8.64 -3.18
N THR A 125 -3.42 9.41 -3.86
CA THR A 125 -3.37 10.88 -3.82
C THR A 125 -3.70 11.41 -2.42
N ASP A 126 -4.74 10.86 -1.78
CA ASP A 126 -5.13 11.23 -0.42
C ASP A 126 -4.02 10.85 0.59
N PHE A 127 -3.43 9.66 0.43
CA PHE A 127 -2.31 9.20 1.25
C PHE A 127 -1.09 10.12 1.13
N LYS A 128 -0.76 10.51 -0.10
CA LYS A 128 0.32 11.45 -0.37
C LYS A 128 0.02 12.84 0.18
N ALA A 129 -1.24 13.25 0.27
CA ALA A 129 -1.63 14.54 0.84
C ALA A 129 -1.60 14.56 2.38
N ALA A 130 -1.75 13.39 3.02
CA ALA A 130 -1.72 13.25 4.48
C ALA A 130 -0.34 13.60 5.05
N ARG A 131 -0.23 14.83 5.58
CA ARG A 131 0.95 15.37 6.26
C ARG A 131 0.51 16.17 7.48
N LEU A 132 1.43 16.40 8.42
CA LEU A 132 1.21 17.40 9.46
C LEU A 132 1.00 18.77 8.79
N ALA A 133 0.03 19.51 9.32
CA ALA A 133 -0.25 20.89 8.92
C ALA A 133 0.87 21.84 9.31
#